data_AF-A0A9X3D9V7-F1
#
_entry.id   AF-A0A9X3D9V7-F1
#
_cell.length_a   1.000
_cell.length_b   1.000
_cell.length_c   1.000
_cell.angle_alpha   90.00
_cell.angle_beta   90.00
_cell.angle_gamma   90.00
#
_symmetry.space_group_name_H-M   'P 1'
#
loop_
_entity.id
_entity.type
_entity.pdbx_description
1 polymer ?
#
loop_
_entity_poly.entity_id
_entity_poly.type
_entity_poly.pdbx_seq_one_letter_code
_entity_poly.pdbx_strand_id
1 'polypeptide(L)'
;MENFNGTIALVSEINGGVVKQMQIGIISAVDPLLGKVDITFASLQKEQFALHQVHVLKDRHSLYQLLMSASGSIPLGDFKTLFKVNMLQDRGDPSALLDAFQLLKFSPSAAAVATDPLGERLHVAEILQQANLHHPKR
;
A
#
# COMPACT_ATOMS: atom_id res chain seq x y z
N MET A 1 -17.71 0.18 1.37
CA MET A 1 -16.40 -0.51 1.23
C MET A 1 -15.59 0.25 0.22
N GLU A 2 -14.33 0.56 0.56
CA GLU A 2 -13.39 1.17 -0.37
C GLU A 2 -13.01 0.11 -1.43
N ASN A 3 -13.20 0.43 -2.71
CA ASN A 3 -12.87 -0.46 -3.82
C ASN A 3 -11.46 -0.17 -4.30
N PHE A 4 -10.56 -1.15 -4.20
CA PHE A 4 -9.16 -1.01 -4.59
C PHE A 4 -8.86 -1.55 -5.99
N ASN A 5 -9.85 -2.10 -6.70
CA ASN A 5 -9.63 -2.58 -8.07
C ASN A 5 -9.29 -1.42 -8.99
N GLY A 6 -8.20 -1.54 -9.74
CA GLY A 6 -7.64 -0.49 -10.58
C GLY A 6 -6.65 0.44 -9.86
N THR A 7 -6.42 0.25 -8.56
CA THR A 7 -5.50 1.09 -7.78
C THR A 7 -4.05 0.63 -7.92
N ILE A 8 -3.13 1.59 -8.04
CA ILE A 8 -1.68 1.33 -8.04
C ILE A 8 -1.24 0.95 -6.63
N ALA A 9 -0.38 -0.07 -6.51
CA ALA A 9 0.16 -0.54 -5.24
C ALA A 9 1.64 -0.91 -5.33
N LEU A 10 2.32 -0.92 -4.18
CA LEU A 10 3.63 -1.54 -4.01
C LEU A 10 3.47 -2.95 -3.48
N VAL A 11 4.20 -3.87 -4.08
CA VAL A 11 4.31 -5.25 -3.61
C VAL A 11 5.70 -5.45 -3.03
N SER A 12 5.77 -5.83 -1.75
CA SER A 12 7.01 -6.16 -1.09
C SER A 12 7.40 -7.61 -1.34
N GLU A 13 8.56 -7.84 -1.95
CA GLU A 13 9.17 -9.17 -2.03
C GLU A 13 9.94 -9.44 -0.73
N ILE A 14 9.51 -10.46 0.00
CA ILE A 14 10.10 -10.87 1.27
C ILE A 14 10.97 -12.10 1.03
N ASN A 15 12.25 -12.02 1.38
CA ASN A 15 13.16 -13.17 1.37
C ASN A 15 13.84 -13.26 2.75
N GLY A 16 13.66 -14.39 3.44
CA GLY A 16 14.22 -14.58 4.78
C GLY A 16 13.72 -13.60 5.84
N GLY A 17 12.52 -13.02 5.67
CA GLY A 17 11.95 -12.03 6.59
C GLY A 17 12.37 -10.58 6.34
N VAL A 18 13.21 -10.32 5.32
CA VAL A 18 13.66 -8.97 4.95
C VAL A 18 13.01 -8.56 3.63
N VAL A 19 12.51 -7.32 3.55
CA VAL A 19 12.03 -6.72 2.30
C VAL A 19 13.23 -6.42 1.43
N LYS A 20 13.41 -7.20 0.37
CA LYS A 20 14.57 -7.08 -0.52
C LYS A 20 14.35 -6.05 -1.62
N GLN A 21 13.13 -6.01 -2.13
CA GLN A 21 12.76 -5.20 -3.28
C GLN A 21 11.25 -4.97 -3.28
N MET A 22 10.86 -3.81 -3.80
CA MET A 22 9.46 -3.48 -4.02
C MET A 22 9.18 -3.40 -5.52
N GLN A 23 7.98 -3.80 -5.91
CA GLN A 23 7.51 -3.76 -7.29
C GLN A 23 6.21 -2.98 -7.36
N ILE A 24 6.01 -2.26 -8.46
CA ILE A 24 4.77 -1.49 -8.70
C ILE A 24 3.85 -2.34 -9.55
N GLY A 25 2.60 -2.47 -9.12
CA GLY A 25 1.56 -3.15 -9.87
C GLY A 25 0.19 -2.51 -9.66
N ILE A 26 -0.81 -3.05 -10.36
CA ILE A 26 -2.21 -2.63 -10.23
C ILE A 26 -3.00 -3.74 -9.56
N ILE A 27 -3.79 -3.39 -8.55
CA ILE A 27 -4.73 -4.30 -7.91
C ILE A 27 -5.83 -4.64 -8.92
N SER A 28 -5.88 -5.90 -9.35
CA SER A 28 -6.84 -6.37 -10.35
C SER A 28 -8.07 -7.03 -9.71
N ALA A 29 -7.88 -7.69 -8.58
CA ALA A 29 -8.96 -8.26 -7.76
C ALA A 29 -8.50 -8.39 -6.31
N VAL A 30 -9.42 -8.22 -5.37
CA VAL A 30 -9.19 -8.42 -3.94
C VAL A 30 -10.15 -9.51 -3.45
N ASP A 31 -9.62 -10.50 -2.75
CA ASP A 31 -10.39 -11.49 -1.99
C ASP A 31 -10.07 -11.35 -0.49
N PRO A 32 -10.86 -10.55 0.25
CA PRO A 32 -10.64 -10.33 1.67
C PRO A 32 -10.83 -11.60 2.52
N LEU A 33 -11.65 -12.55 2.08
CA LEU A 33 -11.96 -13.77 2.84
C LEU A 33 -10.79 -14.75 2.78
N LEU A 34 -10.14 -14.87 1.63
CA LEU A 34 -8.94 -15.69 1.47
C LEU A 34 -7.66 -14.96 1.90
N GLY A 35 -7.75 -13.66 2.20
CA GLY A 35 -6.59 -12.84 2.52
C GLY A 35 -5.62 -12.69 1.34
N LYS A 36 -6.17 -12.70 0.12
CA LYS A 36 -5.42 -12.68 -1.14
C LYS A 36 -5.78 -11.47 -1.99
N VAL A 37 -4.81 -11.02 -2.76
CA VAL A 37 -4.98 -9.96 -3.76
C VAL A 37 -4.22 -10.34 -5.01
N ASP A 38 -4.85 -10.10 -6.14
CA ASP A 38 -4.26 -10.31 -7.44
C ASP A 38 -3.69 -9.01 -7.98
N ILE A 39 -2.41 -9.02 -8.31
CA ILE A 39 -1.68 -7.87 -8.85
C ILE A 39 -1.33 -8.12 -10.31
N THR A 40 -1.63 -7.15 -11.17
CA THR A 40 -1.16 -7.12 -12.56
C THR A 40 0.03 -6.19 -12.68
N PHE A 41 1.14 -6.70 -13.20
CA PHE A 41 2.37 -5.94 -13.43
C PHE A 41 2.41 -5.34 -14.83
N ALA A 42 3.36 -4.43 -15.07
CA ALA A 42 3.60 -3.83 -16.39
C ALA A 42 3.94 -4.87 -17.48
N SER A 43 4.45 -6.03 -17.09
CA SER A 43 4.68 -7.18 -17.98
C SER A 43 3.40 -7.92 -18.41
N LEU A 44 2.23 -7.44 -17.95
CA LEU A 44 0.92 -8.10 -18.07
C LEU A 44 0.81 -9.44 -17.33
N GLN A 45 1.85 -9.83 -16.59
CA GLN A 45 1.78 -10.98 -15.71
C GLN A 45 0.90 -10.65 -14.50
N LYS A 46 0.09 -11.63 -14.13
CA LYS A 46 -0.79 -11.58 -12.97
C LYS A 46 -0.26 -12.54 -11.93
N GLU A 47 -0.03 -12.03 -10.72
CA GLU A 47 0.45 -12.82 -9.60
C GLU A 47 -0.40 -12.54 -8.36
N GLN A 48 -0.47 -13.52 -7.46
CA GLN A 48 -1.28 -13.45 -6.25
C GLN A 48 -0.40 -13.26 -5.02
N PHE A 49 -0.75 -12.29 -4.19
CA PHE A 49 -0.03 -11.93 -2.97
C PHE A 49 -0.95 -11.96 -1.76
N ALA A 50 -0.36 -12.06 -0.57
CA ALA A 50 -1.10 -11.86 0.67
C ALA A 50 -1.37 -10.35 0.90
N LEU A 51 -2.47 -10.02 1.57
CA LEU A 51 -2.87 -8.62 1.80
C LEU A 51 -1.82 -7.78 2.54
N HIS A 52 -0.98 -8.39 3.39
CA HIS A 52 0.09 -7.69 4.12
C HIS A 52 1.33 -7.38 3.26
N GLN A 53 1.45 -8.03 2.09
CA GLN A 53 2.57 -7.79 1.16
C GLN A 53 2.26 -6.68 0.16
N VAL A 54 1.01 -6.24 0.10
CA VAL A 54 0.54 -5.21 -0.83
C VAL A 54 0.27 -3.94 -0.04
N HIS A 55 0.86 -2.85 -0.52
CA HIS A 55 0.91 -1.57 0.16
C HIS A 55 0.31 -0.49 -0.74
N VAL A 56 -0.61 0.28 -0.21
CA VAL A 56 -1.24 1.42 -0.89
C VAL A 56 -0.81 2.72 -0.20
N LEU A 57 -0.78 3.83 -0.92
CA LEU A 57 -0.43 5.12 -0.33
C LEU A 57 -1.40 5.48 0.81
N LYS A 58 -0.83 5.97 1.92
CA LYS A 58 -1.58 6.71 2.93
C LYS A 58 -2.25 7.90 2.27
N ASP A 59 -3.36 8.35 2.84
CA ASP A 59 -3.98 9.58 2.38
C ASP A 59 -3.02 10.77 2.61
N ARG A 60 -3.07 11.74 1.69
CA ARG A 60 -2.22 12.93 1.71
C ARG A 60 -2.26 13.65 3.06
N HIS A 61 -3.42 13.75 3.70
CA HIS A 61 -3.54 14.48 4.96
C HIS A 61 -2.76 13.77 6.09
N SER A 62 -2.93 12.46 6.22
CA SER A 62 -2.18 11.64 7.18
C SER A 62 -0.67 11.70 6.94
N LEU A 63 -0.24 11.60 5.67
CA LEU A 63 1.18 11.70 5.34
C LEU A 63 1.76 13.08 5.68
N TYR A 64 1.01 14.15 5.39
CA TYR A 64 1.40 15.51 5.75
C TYR A 64 1.51 15.70 7.27
N GLN A 65 0.52 15.23 8.04
CA GLN A 65 0.56 15.30 9.50
C GLN A 65 1.80 14.59 10.05
N LEU A 66 2.10 13.39 9.55
CA LEU A 66 3.27 12.62 9.95
C LEU A 66 4.58 13.35 9.64
N LEU A 67 4.68 13.99 8.47
CA LEU A 67 5.84 14.82 8.12
C LEU A 67 6.03 15.99 9.10
N MET A 68 4.95 16.61 9.57
CA MET A 68 5.02 17.73 10.50
C MET A 68 5.34 17.28 11.93
N SER A 69 4.77 16.16 12.38
CA SER A 69 4.91 15.68 13.76
C SER A 69 6.18 14.87 14.02
N ALA A 70 6.71 14.17 13.01
CA ALA A 70 7.84 13.24 13.16
C ALA A 70 9.11 13.66 12.41
N SER A 71 9.18 14.90 11.92
CA SER A 71 10.31 15.42 11.13
C SER A 71 11.69 15.19 11.77
N GLY A 72 11.80 15.29 13.10
CA GLY A 72 13.05 15.08 13.82
C GLY A 72 13.51 13.63 13.94
N SER A 73 12.63 12.65 13.65
CA SER A 73 12.91 11.21 13.77
C SER A 73 13.09 10.52 12.42
N ILE A 74 12.76 11.20 11.32
CA ILE A 74 12.87 10.65 9.96
C ILE A 74 14.26 10.99 9.41
N PRO A 75 15.01 10.01 8.86
CA PRO A 75 16.26 10.30 8.15
C PRO A 75 16.06 11.36 7.06
N LEU A 76 16.99 12.31 6.92
CA LEU A 76 16.83 13.43 5.98
C LEU A 76 16.54 13.00 4.53
N GLY A 77 17.14 11.89 4.08
CA GLY A 77 16.87 11.32 2.75
C GLY A 77 15.42 10.85 2.59
N ASP A 78 14.89 10.17 3.59
CA ASP A 78 13.51 9.70 3.61
C ASP A 78 12.54 10.87 3.75
N PHE A 79 12.84 11.85 4.60
CA PHE A 79 12.01 13.05 4.74
C PHE A 79 11.83 13.77 3.39
N LYS A 80 12.91 13.97 2.62
CA LYS A 80 12.84 14.57 1.28
C LYS A 80 12.00 13.74 0.32
N THR A 81 12.11 12.42 0.41
CA THR A 81 11.33 11.49 -0.43
C THR A 81 9.85 11.56 -0.09
N LEU A 82 9.50 11.46 1.19
CA LEU A 82 8.14 11.56 1.71
C LEU A 82 7.50 12.91 1.39
N PHE A 83 8.25 14.01 1.53
CA PHE A 83 7.75 15.34 1.17
C PHE A 83 7.42 15.46 -0.32
N LYS A 84 8.29 14.93 -1.20
CA LYS A 84 8.02 14.87 -2.65
C LYS A 84 6.79 14.01 -2.96
N VAL A 85 6.67 12.84 -2.32
CA VAL A 85 5.49 11.97 -2.46
C VAL A 85 4.22 12.73 -2.06
N ASN A 86 4.24 13.46 -0.95
CA ASN A 86 3.10 14.28 -0.52
C ASN A 86 2.74 15.36 -1.54
N MET A 87 3.73 16.04 -2.14
CA MET A 87 3.50 17.01 -3.22
C MET A 87 2.96 16.37 -4.50
N LEU A 88 3.37 15.14 -4.82
CA LEU A 88 2.86 14.42 -6.00
C LEU A 88 1.41 13.97 -5.79
N GLN A 89 1.05 13.54 -4.57
CA GLN A 89 -0.34 13.26 -4.22
C GLN A 89 -1.24 14.50 -4.31
N ASP A 90 -0.71 15.68 -4.02
CA ASP A 90 -1.44 16.96 -4.14
C ASP A 90 -1.84 17.29 -5.58
N ARG A 91 -1.02 16.90 -6.56
CA ARG A 91 -1.33 17.09 -7.99
C ARG A 91 -2.52 16.23 -8.44
N GLY A 92 -2.65 15.03 -7.89
CA GLY A 92 -3.79 14.15 -8.08
C GLY A 92 -3.90 13.45 -9.44
N ASP A 93 -3.01 13.71 -10.40
CA ASP A 93 -3.03 13.03 -11.68
C ASP A 93 -2.37 11.63 -11.63
N PRO A 94 -2.79 10.67 -12.49
CA PRO A 94 -2.26 9.31 -12.45
C PRO A 94 -0.74 9.20 -12.66
N SER A 95 -0.16 10.07 -13.49
CA SER A 95 1.30 10.10 -13.71
C SER A 95 2.05 10.53 -12.44
N ALA A 96 1.57 11.56 -11.74
CA ALA A 96 2.16 12.00 -10.49
C ALA A 96 2.07 10.92 -9.40
N LEU A 97 0.97 10.17 -9.33
CA LEU A 97 0.85 9.03 -8.43
C LEU A 97 1.85 7.92 -8.79
N LEU A 98 2.02 7.60 -10.08
CA LEU A 98 3.02 6.64 -10.51
C LEU A 98 4.44 7.10 -10.15
N ASP A 99 4.76 8.39 -10.35
CA ASP A 99 6.04 8.96 -9.95
C ASP A 99 6.28 8.84 -8.44
N ALA A 100 5.24 9.04 -7.62
CA ALA A 100 5.32 8.86 -6.18
C ALA A 100 5.70 7.41 -5.83
N PHE A 101 5.07 6.44 -6.50
CA PHE A 101 5.40 5.03 -6.34
C PHE A 101 6.81 4.68 -6.82
N GLN A 102 7.29 5.29 -7.91
CA GLN A 102 8.68 5.12 -8.37
C GLN A 102 9.68 5.61 -7.32
N LEU A 103 9.42 6.73 -6.65
CA LEU A 103 10.28 7.21 -5.56
C LEU A 103 10.34 6.22 -4.40
N LEU A 104 9.17 5.70 -3.98
CA LEU A 104 9.07 4.79 -2.85
C LEU A 104 9.66 3.40 -3.13
N LYS A 105 9.57 2.93 -4.38
CA LYS A 105 10.14 1.64 -4.82
C LYS A 105 11.62 1.48 -4.44
N PHE A 106 12.39 2.58 -4.47
CA PHE A 106 13.82 2.58 -4.19
C PHE A 106 14.16 3.03 -2.76
N SER A 107 13.18 3.36 -1.92
CA SER A 107 13.38 3.64 -0.49
C SER A 107 12.38 2.83 0.36
N PRO A 108 12.73 1.59 0.75
CA PRO A 108 11.87 0.74 1.57
C PRO A 108 11.47 1.38 2.91
N SER A 109 12.36 2.16 3.53
CA SER A 109 12.09 2.87 4.78
C SER A 109 11.09 4.01 4.58
N ALA A 110 11.21 4.79 3.50
CA ALA A 110 10.20 5.79 3.15
C ALA A 110 8.87 5.14 2.74
N ALA A 111 8.91 4.03 2.00
CA ALA A 111 7.70 3.29 1.63
C ALA A 111 6.93 2.83 2.87
N ALA A 112 7.61 2.21 3.84
CA ALA A 112 7.00 1.77 5.09
C ALA A 112 6.28 2.90 5.87
N VAL A 113 6.73 4.14 5.69
CA VAL A 113 6.12 5.32 6.30
C VAL A 113 5.00 5.90 5.45
N ALA A 114 5.13 5.88 4.12
CA ALA A 114 4.18 6.49 3.19
C ALA A 114 2.98 5.60 2.83
N THR A 115 3.03 4.31 3.14
CA THR A 115 2.01 3.35 2.73
C THR A 115 1.37 2.62 3.91
N ASP A 116 0.18 2.09 3.68
CA ASP A 116 -0.50 1.14 4.56
C ASP A 116 -0.59 -0.23 3.86
N PRO A 117 -0.44 -1.34 4.61
CA PRO A 117 -0.80 -2.65 4.11
C PRO A 117 -2.28 -2.68 3.72
N LEU A 118 -2.60 -3.32 2.59
CA LEU A 118 -3.96 -3.36 2.04
C LEU A 118 -4.96 -4.00 3.02
N GLY A 119 -4.51 -4.98 3.81
CA GLY A 119 -5.35 -5.63 4.83
C GLY A 119 -5.85 -4.67 5.92
N GLU A 120 -5.05 -3.66 6.29
CA GLU A 120 -5.44 -2.64 7.27
C GLU A 120 -6.49 -1.70 6.67
N ARG A 121 -6.31 -1.31 5.41
CA ARG A 121 -7.25 -0.45 4.67
C ARG A 121 -8.60 -1.11 4.42
N LEU A 122 -8.60 -2.41 4.19
CA LEU A 122 -9.82 -3.19 3.98
C LEU A 122 -10.57 -3.50 5.28
N HIS A 123 -10.01 -3.19 6.46
CA HIS A 123 -10.60 -3.54 7.76
C HIS A 123 -10.92 -5.05 7.85
N VAL A 124 -10.01 -5.91 7.37
CA VAL A 124 -10.26 -7.37 7.21
C VAL A 124 -10.74 -8.04 8.50
N ALA A 125 -10.29 -7.57 9.66
CA ALA A 125 -10.75 -8.07 10.95
C ALA A 125 -12.27 -7.89 11.16
N GLU A 126 -12.84 -6.78 10.69
CA GLU A 126 -14.28 -6.51 10.76
C GLU A 126 -15.06 -7.38 9.78
N ILE A 127 -14.51 -7.60 8.58
CA ILE A 127 -15.11 -8.47 7.56
C ILE A 127 -15.25 -9.92 8.08
N LEU A 128 -14.18 -10.45 8.69
CA LEU A 128 -14.19 -11.80 9.23
C LEU A 128 -15.13 -11.95 10.44
N GLN A 129 -15.28 -10.91 11.27
CA GLN A 129 -16.25 -10.91 12.36
C GLN A 129 -17.70 -10.92 11.84
N GLN A 130 -18.01 -10.14 10.82
CA GLN A 130 -19.35 -10.10 10.20
C GLN A 130 -19.69 -11.42 9.47
N ALA A 131 -18.73 -12.03 8.78
CA ALA A 131 -18.92 -13.31 8.12
C ALA A 131 -19.23 -14.44 9.11
N ASN A 132 -18.55 -14.46 10.26
CA ASN A 132 -18.77 -15.45 11.31
C ASN A 132 -20.10 -15.27 12.07
N LEU A 133 -20.67 -14.06 12.08
CA LEU A 133 -21.99 -13.78 12.67
C LEU A 133 -23.16 -14.24 11.79
N HIS A 134 -22.94 -14.50 10.50
CA HIS A 134 -23.99 -14.92 9.54
C HIS A 134 -24.07 -16.44 9.31
N HIS A 135 -23.26 -17.24 10.01
CA HIS A 135 -23.48 -18.67 10.13
C HIS A 135 -24.15 -18.98 11.49
N PRO A 136 -25.50 -19.09 11.57
CA PRO A 136 -26.10 -19.69 12.73
C PRO A 136 -25.61 -21.13 12.80
N LYS A 137 -24.94 -21.47 13.91
CA LYS A 137 -24.61 -22.85 14.27
C LYS A 137 -25.88 -23.69 14.09
N ARG A 138 -25.87 -24.58 13.10
CA ARG A 138 -26.82 -25.70 13.03
C ARG A 138 -26.39 -26.79 13.98
#